data_AF-A0A1C7NFR9-F1
#
_entry.id   AF-A0A1C7NFR9-F1
#
_cell.length_a   1.000
_cell.length_b   1.000
_cell.length_c   1.000
_cell.angle_alpha   90.00
_cell.angle_beta   90.00
_cell.angle_gamma   90.00
#
_symmetry.space_group_name_H-M   'P 1'
#
loop_
_entity.id
_entity.type
_entity.pdbx_description
1 polymer ?
#
loop_
_entity_poly.entity_id
_entity_poly.type
_entity_poly.pdbx_seq_one_letter_code
_entity_poly.pdbx_strand_id
1 'polypeptide(L)'
;MSDIGLPTTRPKHSRSTSITMSKKTTSHQRKPSLTVQQQTPPFESPVENPKRHNRPSAISLGSRINGTSGVSRLVNSLLLRVHTFLNPSGPLLPHSKHGNAFGGTSKPSILSNITHSRIIRFVALFYVIFCVFLSLNHTWRYLVTDKIDFSPSLSNDYPVADNKISDDWVPERTYDPAKNIQPFWKRADNVPEKDEVTLITTTTPDTWEELVRLTIYWEGPISAVVHVTDDDESSIQKIKQQYENTPELHRNVDLHLTRAPGSQLNILLPRNAERNLARLLAQTDFVMDMPSGVIPATDLRRTLESNKERIESILKGGDLLALPTFTFKSAGVTQNDVPYDKSQLIIKISEEKMVLDDKHWKENEGPTDLDRWMDADNLYPVEKYEFHYEPVVIQSKKIQPWCSERFLDSRAACIFSSYLQGNEIYILPDDFVVQMPNENHKQVSDFDSVVENRIYAKFYWEQCVHHARQLDALGLWKTARSQHIRSQCSRVIQNWGKGLIGTPE
;
A
#
# COMPACT_ATOMS: atom_id res chain seq x y z
N MET A 1 -7.21 64.64 -32.04
CA MET A 1 -8.44 65.39 -32.37
C MET A 1 -9.54 64.35 -32.50
N SER A 2 -10.48 64.23 -31.56
CA SER A 2 -10.69 65.04 -30.35
C SER A 2 -11.34 64.23 -29.22
N ASP A 3 -11.28 64.73 -27.98
CA ASP A 3 -11.82 64.09 -26.78
C ASP A 3 -13.36 63.99 -26.73
N ILE A 4 -13.83 62.98 -25.97
CA ILE A 4 -15.07 62.85 -25.17
C ILE A 4 -15.10 61.37 -24.72
N GLY A 5 -15.52 60.98 -23.51
CA GLY A 5 -15.98 61.70 -22.33
C GLY A 5 -16.72 60.73 -21.39
N LEU A 6 -16.24 60.61 -20.14
CA LEU A 6 -16.74 59.67 -19.12
C LEU A 6 -18.22 59.91 -18.73
N PRO A 7 -18.98 58.89 -18.27
CA PRO A 7 -18.99 58.61 -16.82
C PRO A 7 -19.15 57.13 -16.37
N THR A 8 -18.60 56.83 -15.20
CA THR A 8 -18.82 55.60 -14.41
C THR A 8 -20.09 55.67 -13.56
N THR A 9 -20.82 54.55 -13.39
CA THR A 9 -21.88 54.43 -12.36
C THR A 9 -21.81 53.08 -11.61
N ARG A 10 -21.73 53.15 -10.27
CA ARG A 10 -21.98 52.01 -9.36
C ARG A 10 -23.48 51.91 -9.03
N PRO A 11 -24.05 50.71 -8.96
CA PRO A 11 -25.18 50.41 -8.07
C PRO A 11 -24.69 50.14 -6.63
N LYS A 12 -25.59 50.27 -5.64
CA LYS A 12 -25.36 49.92 -4.22
C LYS A 12 -26.24 48.71 -3.84
N HIS A 13 -25.85 47.98 -2.80
CA HIS A 13 -26.72 46.95 -2.18
C HIS A 13 -28.05 47.52 -1.67
N SER A 14 -29.12 46.72 -1.77
CA SER A 14 -30.32 46.80 -0.94
C SER A 14 -30.82 45.39 -0.59
N ARG A 15 -31.48 45.25 0.57
CA ARG A 15 -31.94 43.96 1.14
C ARG A 15 -33.35 43.60 0.68
N SER A 16 -33.66 42.30 0.61
CA SER A 16 -34.91 41.63 1.07
C SER A 16 -34.84 40.12 0.74
N THR A 17 -35.47 39.15 1.41
CA THR A 17 -35.66 38.78 2.83
C THR A 17 -36.63 37.58 2.83
N SER A 18 -36.11 36.38 3.04
CA SER A 18 -36.84 35.15 3.36
C SER A 18 -35.80 34.20 4.00
N ILE A 19 -35.94 33.59 5.19
CA ILE A 19 -37.09 33.06 5.96
C ILE A 19 -37.71 31.87 5.19
N THR A 20 -37.59 30.61 5.65
CA THR A 20 -37.90 30.16 7.03
C THR A 20 -37.09 28.93 7.50
N MET A 21 -36.93 28.80 8.83
CA MET A 21 -36.61 27.60 9.63
C MET A 21 -35.23 26.91 9.50
N SER A 22 -34.65 26.61 10.67
CA SER A 22 -33.50 25.72 10.86
C SER A 22 -33.75 24.76 12.01
N LYS A 23 -32.95 23.68 12.14
CA LYS A 23 -32.74 23.01 13.43
C LYS A 23 -31.25 22.81 13.71
N LYS A 24 -30.86 23.36 14.87
CA LYS A 24 -29.53 23.41 15.50
C LYS A 24 -28.77 22.07 15.52
N THR A 25 -27.45 22.19 15.46
CA THR A 25 -26.56 21.77 16.58
C THR A 25 -25.35 22.72 16.67
N THR A 26 -24.63 22.69 17.80
CA THR A 26 -23.68 23.73 18.23
C THR A 26 -22.21 23.38 18.00
N SER A 27 -21.42 24.36 17.55
CA SER A 27 -19.96 24.34 17.59
C SER A 27 -19.43 25.21 18.73
N HIS A 28 -18.33 24.81 19.36
CA HIS A 28 -17.56 25.65 20.30
C HIS A 28 -16.05 25.48 20.05
N GLN A 29 -15.45 26.49 19.40
CA GLN A 29 -14.01 26.70 19.44
C GLN A 29 -13.60 27.25 20.83
N ARG A 30 -12.36 26.98 21.25
CA ARG A 30 -11.70 27.66 22.38
C ARG A 30 -10.51 28.48 21.88
N LYS A 31 -10.33 29.68 22.43
CA LYS A 31 -9.07 30.42 22.47
C LYS A 31 -8.78 30.88 23.91
N PRO A 32 -7.52 31.21 24.26
CA PRO A 32 -7.02 31.15 25.63
C PRO A 32 -7.05 32.49 26.38
N SER A 33 -6.77 32.42 27.68
CA SER A 33 -6.40 33.56 28.52
C SER A 33 -5.23 33.18 29.44
N LEU A 34 -4.30 34.13 29.66
CA LEU A 34 -3.26 34.03 30.70
C LEU A 34 -3.78 34.64 32.00
N THR A 35 -3.20 34.25 33.13
CA THR A 35 -2.84 35.16 34.25
C THR A 35 -1.72 34.50 35.05
N VAL A 36 -0.78 35.30 35.56
CA VAL A 36 0.31 34.88 36.45
C VAL A 36 0.14 35.56 37.80
N GLN A 37 0.33 34.84 38.90
CA GLN A 37 0.72 35.44 40.19
C GLN A 37 1.47 34.43 41.07
N GLN A 38 2.25 34.94 42.02
CA GLN A 38 3.37 34.26 42.68
C GLN A 38 3.54 34.82 44.09
N GLN A 39 3.57 33.98 45.14
CA GLN A 39 4.01 34.39 46.49
C GLN A 39 4.31 33.20 47.43
N THR A 40 5.21 33.45 48.38
CA THR A 40 5.81 32.56 49.42
C THR A 40 6.56 33.48 50.42
N PRO A 41 7.07 33.02 51.59
CA PRO A 41 6.93 31.74 52.31
C PRO A 41 6.23 31.99 53.70
N PRO A 42 6.66 31.62 54.94
CA PRO A 42 7.97 31.19 55.50
C PRO A 42 8.05 29.75 56.08
N PHE A 43 9.22 29.41 56.63
CA PHE A 43 9.62 28.14 57.29
C PHE A 43 9.43 28.18 58.82
N GLU A 44 9.34 27.02 59.48
CA GLU A 44 10.10 26.72 60.73
C GLU A 44 10.11 25.22 61.12
N SER A 45 11.03 24.77 62.00
CA SER A 45 11.18 23.36 62.45
C SER A 45 12.09 23.20 63.68
N PRO A 46 11.76 22.31 64.64
CA PRO A 46 12.72 21.42 65.34
C PRO A 46 12.23 19.93 65.34
N VAL A 47 13.04 18.85 65.34
CA VAL A 47 14.13 18.42 66.28
C VAL A 47 13.53 18.09 67.67
N GLU A 48 13.68 16.89 68.27
CA GLU A 48 14.91 16.13 68.58
C GLU A 48 14.77 14.57 68.67
N ASN A 49 15.91 13.90 68.90
CA ASN A 49 16.26 12.45 68.91
C ASN A 49 16.12 11.79 70.34
N PRO A 50 16.74 10.63 70.69
CA PRO A 50 16.45 9.23 70.25
C PRO A 50 16.43 8.20 71.43
N LYS A 51 16.38 6.88 71.16
CA LYS A 51 17.08 5.85 72.01
C LYS A 51 17.23 4.45 71.36
N ARG A 52 18.36 3.78 71.68
CA ARG A 52 18.68 2.34 71.45
C ARG A 52 18.03 1.48 72.57
N HIS A 53 18.04 0.13 72.67
CA HIS A 53 18.78 -1.05 72.14
C HIS A 53 17.79 -2.28 72.24
N ASN A 54 18.02 -3.58 71.96
CA ASN A 54 19.20 -4.39 71.57
C ASN A 54 18.81 -5.69 70.78
N ARG A 55 19.79 -6.59 70.55
CA ARG A 55 19.66 -8.07 70.31
C ARG A 55 20.45 -8.82 71.42
N PRO A 56 20.25 -10.12 71.73
CA PRO A 56 20.49 -11.30 70.85
C PRO A 56 19.33 -12.35 71.00
N SER A 57 19.40 -13.68 70.80
CA SER A 57 20.37 -14.72 70.34
C SER A 57 19.56 -15.93 69.77
N ALA A 58 20.19 -17.08 69.44
CA ALA A 58 19.50 -18.33 69.03
C ALA A 58 19.93 -19.57 69.84
N ILE A 59 19.05 -20.59 69.93
CA ILE A 59 19.30 -21.98 70.39
C ILE A 59 18.56 -22.94 69.42
N SER A 60 18.95 -24.22 69.37
CA SER A 60 18.62 -25.19 68.31
C SER A 60 18.07 -26.54 68.83
N LEU A 61 17.65 -27.41 67.89
CA LEU A 61 17.13 -28.79 68.03
C LEU A 61 15.77 -28.93 68.76
N GLY A 62 14.88 -29.87 68.38
CA GLY A 62 14.82 -30.70 67.17
C GLY A 62 14.15 -32.06 67.37
N SER A 63 13.12 -32.41 66.57
CA SER A 63 12.57 -33.79 66.52
C SER A 63 11.88 -34.14 65.19
N ARG A 64 11.82 -35.45 64.92
CA ARG A 64 11.23 -36.18 63.78
C ARG A 64 9.79 -36.64 64.14
N ILE A 65 8.87 -37.10 63.28
CA ILE A 65 8.75 -37.25 61.81
C ILE A 65 7.23 -37.44 61.50
N ASN A 66 6.73 -36.91 60.38
CA ASN A 66 5.95 -37.67 59.36
C ASN A 66 5.46 -36.77 58.22
N GLY A 67 5.39 -37.35 57.01
CA GLY A 67 5.14 -36.60 55.78
C GLY A 67 3.75 -36.77 55.19
N THR A 68 3.20 -35.69 54.65
CA THR A 68 2.23 -35.72 53.54
C THR A 68 2.73 -34.78 52.44
N SER A 69 2.51 -35.13 51.18
CA SER A 69 3.28 -34.60 50.05
C SER A 69 3.02 -33.12 49.75
N GLY A 70 4.05 -32.42 49.24
CA GLY A 70 3.90 -31.03 48.76
C GLY A 70 2.86 -30.90 47.64
N VAL A 71 2.63 -31.97 46.88
CA VAL A 71 1.59 -32.07 45.85
C VAL A 71 0.19 -31.86 46.44
N SER A 72 -0.15 -32.44 47.60
CA SER A 72 -1.50 -32.26 48.18
C SER A 72 -1.74 -30.82 48.61
N ARG A 73 -0.72 -30.13 49.14
CA ARG A 73 -0.79 -28.70 49.49
C ARG A 73 -0.97 -27.82 48.25
N LEU A 74 -0.28 -28.13 47.16
CA LEU A 74 -0.35 -27.38 45.91
C LEU A 74 -1.69 -27.61 45.18
N VAL A 75 -2.18 -28.86 45.13
CA VAL A 75 -3.50 -29.22 44.61
C VAL A 75 -4.61 -28.57 45.43
N ASN A 76 -4.56 -28.62 46.77
CA ASN A 76 -5.56 -27.97 47.62
C ASN A 76 -5.53 -26.43 47.48
N SER A 77 -4.35 -25.83 47.31
CA SER A 77 -4.20 -24.40 47.01
C SER A 77 -4.83 -24.03 45.66
N LEU A 78 -4.63 -24.87 44.63
CA LEU A 78 -5.24 -24.68 43.30
C LEU A 78 -6.77 -24.82 43.37
N LEU A 79 -7.27 -25.86 44.06
CA LEU A 79 -8.69 -26.09 44.27
C LEU A 79 -9.35 -24.93 45.02
N LEU A 80 -8.75 -24.41 46.11
CA LEU A 80 -9.29 -23.22 46.81
C LEU A 80 -9.34 -21.97 45.91
N ARG A 81 -8.35 -21.77 45.02
CA ARG A 81 -8.34 -20.65 44.06
C ARG A 81 -9.41 -20.81 42.98
N VAL A 82 -9.63 -22.03 42.46
CA VAL A 82 -10.73 -22.32 41.54
C VAL A 82 -12.09 -22.13 42.24
N HIS A 83 -12.23 -22.59 43.49
CA HIS A 83 -13.47 -22.49 44.24
C HIS A 83 -13.84 -21.03 44.59
N THR A 84 -12.86 -20.19 44.92
CA THR A 84 -13.08 -18.74 45.14
C THR A 84 -13.34 -17.97 43.84
N PHE A 85 -12.81 -18.41 42.69
CA PHE A 85 -13.16 -17.84 41.38
C PHE A 85 -14.62 -18.16 40.94
N LEU A 86 -15.24 -19.19 41.53
CA LEU A 86 -16.57 -19.69 41.15
C LEU A 86 -17.69 -19.38 42.16
N ASN A 87 -17.39 -18.86 43.35
CA ASN A 87 -18.38 -18.49 44.39
C ASN A 87 -18.14 -17.05 44.89
N PRO A 88 -19.13 -16.12 44.77
CA PRO A 88 -18.92 -14.70 45.08
C PRO A 88 -19.10 -14.33 46.57
N SER A 89 -19.46 -15.28 47.44
CA SER A 89 -19.82 -15.02 48.84
C SER A 89 -18.63 -15.27 49.77
N GLY A 90 -17.78 -14.26 49.96
CA GLY A 90 -16.67 -14.23 50.93
C GLY A 90 -16.54 -12.83 51.56
N PRO A 91 -16.11 -12.69 52.83
CA PRO A 91 -16.43 -11.51 53.62
C PRO A 91 -15.41 -10.37 53.51
N LEU A 92 -15.89 -9.14 53.24
CA LEU A 92 -15.96 -8.04 54.23
C LEU A 92 -16.51 -6.74 53.63
N LEU A 93 -17.31 -6.02 54.43
CA LEU A 93 -17.83 -4.64 54.27
C LEU A 93 -18.80 -4.34 53.09
N PRO A 94 -19.83 -3.49 53.30
CA PRO A 94 -20.86 -3.20 52.30
C PRO A 94 -20.49 -2.01 51.39
N HIS A 95 -20.43 -2.24 50.07
CA HIS A 95 -20.31 -1.18 49.06
C HIS A 95 -21.64 -0.43 48.82
N SER A 96 -22.11 0.32 49.83
CA SER A 96 -23.25 1.25 49.70
C SER A 96 -22.87 2.74 49.79
N LYS A 97 -21.59 3.05 50.02
CA LYS A 97 -21.08 4.44 50.11
C LYS A 97 -19.74 4.63 49.38
N HIS A 98 -19.78 4.67 48.04
CA HIS A 98 -18.71 5.32 47.26
C HIS A 98 -19.19 6.01 45.96
N GLY A 99 -20.49 5.98 45.65
CA GLY A 99 -21.09 6.82 44.61
C GLY A 99 -21.40 8.22 45.14
N ASN A 100 -20.37 9.06 45.33
CA ASN A 100 -20.46 10.53 45.48
C ASN A 100 -19.03 11.12 45.56
N ALA A 101 -18.43 11.38 44.40
CA ALA A 101 -17.14 12.10 44.28
C ALA A 101 -17.03 12.79 42.92
N PHE A 102 -17.44 12.10 41.85
CA PHE A 102 -17.63 12.67 40.51
C PHE A 102 -19.03 12.29 40.01
N GLY A 103 -19.81 13.28 39.57
CA GLY A 103 -21.22 13.09 39.25
C GLY A 103 -21.44 12.35 37.94
N GLY A 104 -21.95 11.11 38.01
CA GLY A 104 -22.33 10.32 36.83
C GLY A 104 -23.22 9.13 37.21
N THR A 105 -24.41 9.04 36.62
CA THR A 105 -25.37 7.96 36.88
C THR A 105 -25.03 6.71 36.05
N SER A 106 -24.08 5.90 36.54
CA SER A 106 -23.73 4.63 35.90
C SER A 106 -24.86 3.61 36.01
N LYS A 107 -25.68 3.49 34.95
CA LYS A 107 -26.46 2.27 34.71
C LYS A 107 -25.48 1.09 34.55
N PRO A 108 -25.73 -0.09 35.16
CA PRO A 108 -24.84 -1.23 35.02
C PRO A 108 -24.78 -1.66 33.55
N SER A 109 -23.56 -1.79 33.02
CA SER A 109 -23.36 -2.20 31.63
C SER A 109 -23.61 -3.70 31.48
N ILE A 110 -24.09 -4.13 30.31
CA ILE A 110 -24.32 -5.56 30.03
C ILE A 110 -23.01 -6.37 30.21
N LEU A 111 -21.87 -5.75 29.90
CA LEU A 111 -20.52 -6.29 30.09
C LEU A 111 -20.19 -6.68 31.55
N SER A 112 -20.68 -5.95 32.57
CA SER A 112 -20.39 -6.34 33.98
C SER A 112 -21.16 -7.58 34.43
N ASN A 113 -22.28 -7.91 33.80
CA ASN A 113 -23.01 -9.15 34.09
C ASN A 113 -22.38 -10.36 33.38
N ILE A 114 -21.82 -10.14 32.18
CA ILE A 114 -21.12 -11.16 31.39
C ILE A 114 -19.91 -11.72 32.16
N THR A 115 -19.11 -10.88 32.81
CA THR A 115 -17.94 -11.31 33.61
C THR A 115 -18.30 -12.07 34.91
N HIS A 116 -19.56 -12.09 35.32
CA HIS A 116 -20.08 -12.91 36.42
C HIS A 116 -20.62 -14.29 35.99
N SER A 117 -20.73 -14.56 34.68
CA SER A 117 -21.18 -15.87 34.19
C SER A 117 -20.16 -16.97 34.48
N ARG A 118 -20.59 -18.01 35.22
CA ARG A 118 -19.79 -19.23 35.47
C ARG A 118 -19.36 -19.93 34.18
N ILE A 119 -20.20 -19.93 33.16
CA ILE A 119 -19.91 -20.56 31.85
C ILE A 119 -18.73 -19.83 31.18
N ILE A 120 -18.75 -18.49 31.17
CA ILE A 120 -17.70 -17.70 30.52
C ILE A 120 -16.38 -17.81 31.29
N ARG A 121 -16.43 -17.87 32.63
CA ARG A 121 -15.26 -18.17 33.48
C ARG A 121 -14.68 -19.56 33.20
N PHE A 122 -15.53 -20.56 32.94
CA PHE A 122 -15.10 -21.91 32.59
C PHE A 122 -14.45 -21.98 31.20
N VAL A 123 -15.06 -21.34 30.18
CA VAL A 123 -14.50 -21.25 28.82
C VAL A 123 -13.15 -20.51 28.82
N ALA A 124 -13.02 -19.40 29.56
CA ALA A 124 -11.77 -18.67 29.69
C ALA A 124 -10.67 -19.53 30.37
N LEU A 125 -11.02 -20.29 31.40
CA LEU A 125 -10.09 -21.21 32.07
C LEU A 125 -9.65 -22.36 31.15
N PHE A 126 -10.57 -22.92 30.36
CA PHE A 126 -10.25 -23.93 29.35
C PHE A 126 -9.32 -23.38 28.25
N TYR A 127 -9.57 -22.16 27.77
CA TYR A 127 -8.72 -21.49 26.79
C TYR A 127 -7.29 -21.25 27.31
N VAL A 128 -7.14 -20.79 28.55
CA VAL A 128 -5.83 -20.61 29.19
C VAL A 128 -5.08 -21.95 29.31
N ILE A 129 -5.77 -23.03 29.70
CA ILE A 129 -5.18 -24.38 29.78
C ILE A 129 -4.73 -24.86 28.39
N PHE A 130 -5.58 -24.68 27.36
CA PHE A 130 -5.24 -25.03 25.98
C PHE A 130 -4.00 -24.27 25.48
N CYS A 131 -3.91 -22.96 25.72
CA CYS A 131 -2.73 -22.16 25.36
C CYS A 131 -1.46 -22.68 26.04
N VAL A 132 -1.51 -23.04 27.33
CA VAL A 132 -0.36 -23.61 28.05
C VAL A 132 0.09 -24.94 27.43
N PHE A 133 -0.83 -25.85 27.11
CA PHE A 133 -0.49 -27.11 26.42
C PHE A 133 0.10 -26.88 25.02
N LEU A 134 -0.44 -25.92 24.26
CA LEU A 134 0.07 -25.57 22.94
C LEU A 134 1.51 -25.02 23.02
N SER A 135 1.78 -24.10 23.95
CA SER A 135 3.12 -23.57 24.21
C SER A 135 4.10 -24.66 24.64
N LEU A 136 3.69 -25.53 25.57
CA LEU A 136 4.53 -26.66 26.02
C LEU A 136 4.89 -27.60 24.87
N ASN A 137 3.93 -27.94 24.00
CA ASN A 137 4.17 -28.77 22.81
C ASN A 137 5.18 -28.13 21.84
N HIS A 138 5.06 -26.81 21.58
CA HIS A 138 6.05 -26.10 20.76
C HIS A 138 7.44 -26.08 21.39
N THR A 139 7.56 -25.83 22.70
CA THR A 139 8.86 -25.89 23.39
C THR A 139 9.45 -27.29 23.43
N TRP A 140 8.62 -28.33 23.56
CA TRP A 140 9.06 -29.72 23.52
C TRP A 140 9.60 -30.09 22.14
N ARG A 141 8.90 -29.73 21.06
CA ARG A 141 9.40 -29.91 19.69
C ARG A 141 10.75 -29.20 19.48
N TYR A 142 10.88 -27.95 19.90
CA TYR A 142 12.12 -27.17 19.77
C TYR A 142 13.31 -27.77 20.55
N LEU A 143 13.05 -28.43 21.69
CA LEU A 143 14.08 -29.07 22.51
C LEU A 143 14.43 -30.50 22.07
N VAL A 144 13.59 -31.14 21.25
CA VAL A 144 13.73 -32.56 20.82
C VAL A 144 14.10 -32.68 19.34
N THR A 145 14.00 -31.62 18.53
CA THR A 145 14.71 -31.57 17.23
C THR A 145 16.22 -31.53 17.46
N ASP A 146 16.92 -32.53 16.95
CA ASP A 146 18.38 -32.67 17.10
C ASP A 146 19.13 -31.43 16.62
N LYS A 147 20.14 -31.03 17.41
CA LYS A 147 21.09 -29.99 17.00
C LYS A 147 22.10 -30.60 16.05
N ILE A 148 22.04 -30.18 14.78
CA ILE A 148 23.12 -30.44 13.82
C ILE A 148 24.31 -29.56 14.21
N ASP A 149 25.38 -30.17 14.72
CA ASP A 149 26.60 -29.46 15.11
C ASP A 149 27.36 -28.92 13.88
N PHE A 150 27.25 -27.61 13.66
CA PHE A 150 27.88 -26.94 12.52
C PHE A 150 29.35 -26.58 12.84
N SER A 151 30.28 -27.43 12.42
CA SER A 151 31.73 -27.18 12.54
C SER A 151 32.26 -26.40 11.34
N PRO A 152 32.80 -25.17 11.49
CA PRO A 152 33.26 -24.37 10.36
C PRO A 152 34.69 -24.74 9.94
N SER A 153 34.85 -25.77 9.10
CA SER A 153 36.11 -26.05 8.40
C SER A 153 36.21 -25.19 7.13
N LEU A 154 37.11 -24.21 7.13
CA LEU A 154 37.36 -23.34 5.97
C LEU A 154 38.31 -24.05 4.97
N SER A 155 37.76 -24.58 3.88
CA SER A 155 38.51 -25.13 2.75
C SER A 155 37.96 -24.62 1.42
N ASN A 156 38.81 -23.94 0.63
CA ASN A 156 38.46 -23.43 -0.69
C ASN A 156 38.54 -24.54 -1.75
N ASP A 157 37.49 -25.35 -1.86
CA ASP A 157 37.25 -26.21 -3.03
C ASP A 157 35.79 -26.01 -3.49
N TYR A 158 35.60 -25.61 -4.75
CA TYR A 158 34.28 -25.56 -5.37
C TYR A 158 33.93 -26.97 -5.89
N PRO A 159 32.93 -27.67 -5.32
CA PRO A 159 32.46 -28.91 -5.90
C PRO A 159 31.59 -28.59 -7.11
N VAL A 160 32.02 -29.03 -8.30
CA VAL A 160 31.12 -29.13 -9.46
C VAL A 160 30.11 -30.22 -9.13
N ALA A 161 28.95 -29.82 -8.62
CA ALA A 161 27.91 -30.69 -8.11
C ALA A 161 27.06 -31.28 -9.25
N ASP A 162 27.67 -32.13 -10.07
CA ASP A 162 27.03 -32.79 -11.20
C ASP A 162 26.70 -34.26 -10.91
N ASN A 163 25.59 -34.76 -11.48
CA ASN A 163 25.19 -36.17 -11.52
C ASN A 163 25.03 -36.94 -10.19
N LYS A 164 24.24 -36.43 -9.22
CA LYS A 164 23.51 -37.30 -8.26
C LYS A 164 22.26 -36.75 -7.57
N ILE A 165 21.51 -35.88 -8.24
CA ILE A 165 20.10 -35.63 -7.88
C ILE A 165 19.28 -36.78 -8.49
N SER A 166 18.42 -37.41 -7.70
CA SER A 166 17.48 -38.43 -8.20
C SER A 166 16.29 -37.77 -8.91
N ASP A 167 15.81 -38.35 -10.01
CA ASP A 167 14.69 -37.81 -10.79
C ASP A 167 13.40 -37.61 -9.98
N ASP A 168 13.21 -38.38 -8.89
CA ASP A 168 12.09 -38.23 -7.95
C ASP A 168 12.17 -36.96 -7.06
N TRP A 169 13.28 -36.21 -7.06
CA TRP A 169 13.45 -35.02 -6.22
C TRP A 169 12.82 -33.75 -6.82
N VAL A 170 11.53 -33.84 -7.17
CA VAL A 170 10.72 -32.68 -7.56
C VAL A 170 10.68 -31.69 -6.38
N PRO A 171 11.13 -30.43 -6.56
CA PRO A 171 10.95 -29.44 -5.53
C PRO A 171 9.46 -29.12 -5.38
N GLU A 172 8.86 -29.47 -4.24
CA GLU A 172 7.49 -29.09 -3.84
C GLU A 172 7.36 -27.59 -3.48
N ARG A 173 8.18 -26.78 -4.17
CA ARG A 173 8.19 -25.32 -4.24
C ARG A 173 8.47 -24.86 -5.68
N THR A 174 7.97 -25.62 -6.66
CA THR A 174 7.56 -24.99 -7.92
C THR A 174 6.57 -23.88 -7.56
N TYR A 175 6.86 -22.64 -7.97
CA TYR A 175 5.99 -21.49 -7.73
C TYR A 175 4.69 -21.75 -8.52
N ASP A 176 3.66 -22.23 -7.84
CA ASP A 176 2.50 -22.88 -8.47
C ASP A 176 1.83 -22.03 -9.57
N PRO A 177 1.63 -20.70 -9.39
CA PRO A 177 1.12 -19.84 -10.45
C PRO A 177 1.95 -19.84 -11.74
N ALA A 178 3.26 -20.12 -11.66
CA ALA A 178 4.14 -20.14 -12.84
C ALA A 178 3.92 -21.35 -13.76
N LYS A 179 3.29 -22.44 -13.27
CA LYS A 179 2.94 -23.60 -14.10
C LYS A 179 1.92 -23.25 -15.19
N ASN A 180 1.08 -22.26 -14.91
CA ASN A 180 0.00 -21.83 -15.80
C ASN A 180 0.41 -20.64 -16.70
N ILE A 181 1.67 -20.22 -16.67
CA ILE A 181 2.19 -19.13 -17.49
C ILE A 181 2.83 -19.70 -18.77
N GLN A 182 2.45 -19.16 -19.91
CA GLN A 182 3.09 -19.40 -21.20
C GLN A 182 3.71 -18.10 -21.72
N PRO A 183 4.99 -17.82 -21.39
CA PRO A 183 5.74 -16.70 -21.95
C PRO A 183 5.80 -16.79 -23.46
N PHE A 184 5.56 -15.68 -24.16
CA PHE A 184 5.58 -15.61 -25.62
C PHE A 184 4.69 -16.66 -26.31
N TRP A 185 3.51 -16.95 -25.73
CA TRP A 185 2.46 -17.77 -26.34
C TRP A 185 2.09 -17.30 -27.76
N LYS A 186 2.20 -15.99 -28.01
CA LYS A 186 2.50 -15.43 -29.32
C LYS A 186 3.69 -14.49 -29.25
N ARG A 187 4.35 -14.30 -30.40
CA ARG A 187 5.46 -13.36 -30.59
C ARG A 187 5.11 -12.37 -31.67
N ALA A 188 5.51 -11.11 -31.44
CA ALA A 188 5.51 -10.10 -32.49
C ALA A 188 6.44 -10.51 -33.65
N ASP A 189 6.06 -10.16 -34.88
CA ASP A 189 6.92 -10.29 -36.06
C ASP A 189 8.11 -9.32 -35.99
N ASN A 190 7.89 -8.10 -35.48
CA ASN A 190 8.92 -7.09 -35.31
C ASN A 190 9.73 -7.38 -34.03
N VAL A 191 11.06 -7.37 -34.16
CA VAL A 191 11.98 -7.41 -33.02
C VAL A 191 12.39 -5.98 -32.66
N PRO A 192 12.08 -5.47 -31.46
CA PRO A 192 12.35 -4.07 -31.11
C PRO A 192 13.81 -3.84 -30.68
N GLU A 193 14.28 -2.63 -30.94
CA GLU A 193 15.57 -2.11 -30.52
C GLU A 193 15.60 -1.81 -29.02
N LYS A 194 16.77 -1.95 -28.38
CA LYS A 194 16.84 -1.97 -26.91
C LYS A 194 16.49 -0.66 -26.22
N ASP A 195 16.56 0.45 -26.93
CA ASP A 195 16.25 1.78 -26.42
C ASP A 195 14.83 2.27 -26.78
N GLU A 196 14.03 1.46 -27.48
CA GLU A 196 12.59 1.69 -27.60
C GLU A 196 11.86 1.48 -26.26
N VAL A 197 10.69 2.12 -26.12
CA VAL A 197 9.78 1.87 -25.00
C VAL A 197 8.84 0.72 -25.35
N THR A 198 8.83 -0.36 -24.55
CA THR A 198 7.78 -1.39 -24.64
C THR A 198 6.58 -0.96 -23.79
N LEU A 199 5.41 -0.83 -24.41
CA LEU A 199 4.17 -0.72 -23.65
C LEU A 199 3.90 -2.06 -22.96
N ILE A 200 3.66 -2.05 -21.64
CA ILE A 200 3.26 -3.24 -20.90
C ILE A 200 1.79 -3.10 -20.46
N THR A 201 1.01 -4.16 -20.61
CA THR A 201 -0.41 -4.15 -20.22
C THR A 201 -0.94 -5.55 -19.90
N THR A 202 -2.16 -5.62 -19.38
CA THR A 202 -2.83 -6.87 -18.99
C THR A 202 -4.29 -6.84 -19.46
N THR A 203 -4.78 -7.94 -20.04
CA THR A 203 -6.14 -8.05 -20.60
C THR A 203 -6.81 -9.37 -20.21
N THR A 204 -8.14 -9.38 -20.15
CA THR A 204 -8.97 -10.61 -20.11
C THR A 204 -9.63 -10.82 -21.49
N PRO A 205 -10.41 -11.90 -21.71
CA PRO A 205 -11.32 -11.98 -22.84
C PRO A 205 -12.37 -10.87 -22.89
N ASP A 206 -12.78 -10.33 -21.74
CA ASP A 206 -13.79 -9.24 -21.68
C ASP A 206 -13.21 -7.91 -22.20
N THR A 207 -11.92 -7.65 -21.93
CA THR A 207 -11.23 -6.39 -22.28
C THR A 207 -10.39 -6.51 -23.56
N TRP A 208 -10.47 -7.63 -24.29
CA TRP A 208 -9.59 -7.92 -25.43
C TRP A 208 -9.63 -6.85 -26.53
N GLU A 209 -10.81 -6.30 -26.83
CA GLU A 209 -10.98 -5.22 -27.80
C GLU A 209 -10.30 -3.90 -27.37
N GLU A 210 -9.94 -3.73 -26.10
CA GLU A 210 -9.16 -2.59 -25.61
C GLU A 210 -7.68 -2.73 -26.03
N LEU A 211 -7.12 -3.94 -26.04
CA LEU A 211 -5.78 -4.22 -26.57
C LEU A 211 -5.75 -4.10 -28.10
N VAL A 212 -6.81 -4.56 -28.79
CA VAL A 212 -6.97 -4.36 -30.24
C VAL A 212 -7.00 -2.86 -30.56
N ARG A 213 -7.81 -2.08 -29.83
CA ARG A 213 -7.86 -0.61 -29.96
C ARG A 213 -6.49 0.03 -29.71
N LEU A 214 -5.75 -0.43 -28.71
CA LEU A 214 -4.46 0.14 -28.33
C LEU A 214 -3.41 0.06 -29.46
N THR A 215 -3.39 -1.03 -30.25
CA THR A 215 -2.49 -1.15 -31.41
C THR A 215 -2.77 -0.16 -32.55
N ILE A 216 -3.94 0.51 -32.54
CA ILE A 216 -4.27 1.57 -33.52
C ILE A 216 -3.59 2.90 -33.14
N TYR A 217 -3.24 3.09 -31.86
CA TYR A 217 -2.61 4.32 -31.35
C TYR A 217 -1.12 4.13 -30.99
N TRP A 218 -0.61 2.90 -31.00
CA TRP A 218 0.77 2.59 -30.61
C TRP A 218 1.49 1.69 -31.63
N GLU A 219 2.29 2.32 -32.49
CA GLU A 219 3.16 1.63 -33.46
C GLU A 219 4.48 1.12 -32.85
N GLY A 220 4.66 1.25 -31.52
CA GLY A 220 5.80 0.66 -30.80
C GLY A 220 5.53 -0.78 -30.34
N PRO A 221 6.55 -1.45 -29.75
CA PRO A 221 6.39 -2.79 -29.18
C PRO A 221 5.43 -2.82 -27.99
N ILE A 222 4.69 -3.91 -27.85
CA ILE A 222 3.81 -4.21 -26.71
C ILE A 222 4.15 -5.58 -26.12
N SER A 223 4.21 -5.68 -24.79
CA SER A 223 4.16 -6.95 -24.05
C SER A 223 2.85 -7.02 -23.28
N ALA A 224 1.95 -7.90 -23.72
CA ALA A 224 0.60 -8.03 -23.18
C ALA A 224 0.40 -9.39 -22.50
N VAL A 225 -0.04 -9.36 -21.25
CA VAL A 225 -0.46 -10.57 -20.52
C VAL A 225 -1.96 -10.77 -20.66
N VAL A 226 -2.37 -11.93 -21.16
CA VAL A 226 -3.76 -12.35 -21.30
C VAL A 226 -4.11 -13.30 -20.16
N HIS A 227 -4.99 -12.86 -19.27
CA HIS A 227 -5.56 -13.66 -18.20
C HIS A 227 -6.82 -14.38 -18.69
N VAL A 228 -6.81 -15.72 -18.66
CA VAL A 228 -7.99 -16.55 -18.97
C VAL A 228 -8.22 -17.54 -17.83
N THR A 229 -9.47 -18.00 -17.66
CA THR A 229 -9.73 -19.07 -16.68
C THR A 229 -9.16 -20.40 -17.17
N ASP A 230 -8.81 -21.30 -16.25
CA ASP A 230 -8.24 -22.62 -16.57
C ASP A 230 -9.17 -23.48 -17.48
N ASP A 231 -10.47 -23.19 -17.52
CA ASP A 231 -11.50 -23.92 -18.25
C ASP A 231 -11.99 -23.25 -19.56
N ASP A 232 -11.74 -21.96 -19.81
CA ASP A 232 -12.23 -21.24 -21.00
C ASP A 232 -11.27 -21.34 -22.20
N GLU A 233 -11.04 -22.56 -22.66
CA GLU A 233 -10.42 -22.82 -23.97
C GLU A 233 -11.18 -22.15 -25.14
N SER A 234 -12.47 -21.84 -24.98
CA SER A 234 -13.25 -21.17 -26.03
C SER A 234 -12.73 -19.76 -26.31
N SER A 235 -12.34 -19.02 -25.27
CA SER A 235 -11.75 -17.69 -25.43
C SER A 235 -10.29 -17.76 -25.83
N ILE A 236 -9.54 -18.78 -25.40
CA ILE A 236 -8.16 -19.02 -25.86
C ILE A 236 -8.13 -19.21 -27.39
N GLN A 237 -9.03 -20.01 -27.96
CA GLN A 237 -9.07 -20.18 -29.43
C GLN A 237 -9.55 -18.91 -30.17
N LYS A 238 -10.52 -18.15 -29.63
CA LYS A 238 -10.95 -16.85 -30.22
C LYS A 238 -9.80 -15.84 -30.24
N ILE A 239 -9.13 -15.65 -29.10
CA ILE A 239 -8.01 -14.71 -28.94
C ILE A 239 -6.85 -15.09 -29.87
N LYS A 240 -6.51 -16.39 -29.94
CA LYS A 240 -5.53 -16.92 -30.89
C LYS A 240 -5.92 -16.59 -32.33
N GLN A 241 -7.16 -16.87 -32.73
CA GLN A 241 -7.64 -16.62 -34.09
C GLN A 241 -7.64 -15.13 -34.42
N GLN A 242 -8.03 -14.25 -33.51
CA GLN A 242 -8.03 -12.81 -33.75
C GLN A 242 -6.61 -12.26 -33.86
N TYR A 243 -5.69 -12.69 -32.99
CA TYR A 243 -4.26 -12.38 -33.12
C TYR A 243 -3.68 -12.82 -34.48
N GLU A 244 -4.00 -14.03 -34.93
CA GLU A 244 -3.55 -14.57 -36.22
C GLU A 244 -4.18 -13.88 -37.46
N ASN A 245 -5.28 -13.13 -37.29
CA ASN A 245 -6.00 -12.46 -38.39
C ASN A 245 -5.96 -10.91 -38.33
N THR A 246 -5.35 -10.30 -37.31
CA THR A 246 -5.24 -8.85 -37.13
C THR A 246 -3.78 -8.39 -37.26
N PRO A 247 -3.37 -7.82 -38.39
CA PRO A 247 -1.98 -7.39 -38.63
C PRO A 247 -1.43 -6.42 -37.58
N GLU A 248 -2.26 -5.58 -36.99
CA GLU A 248 -1.92 -4.61 -35.95
C GLU A 248 -1.48 -5.32 -34.65
N LEU A 249 -2.06 -6.49 -34.33
CA LEU A 249 -1.63 -7.31 -33.20
C LEU A 249 -0.31 -8.02 -33.50
N HIS A 250 -0.25 -8.85 -34.55
CA HIS A 250 0.91 -9.73 -34.74
C HIS A 250 2.18 -9.01 -35.19
N ARG A 251 2.10 -7.77 -35.72
CA ARG A 251 3.30 -6.95 -35.97
C ARG A 251 4.08 -6.62 -34.70
N ASN A 252 3.40 -6.19 -33.63
CA ASN A 252 4.04 -5.50 -32.50
C ASN A 252 3.74 -6.08 -31.10
N VAL A 253 2.75 -6.97 -30.96
CA VAL A 253 2.32 -7.49 -29.65
C VAL A 253 2.94 -8.85 -29.35
N ASP A 254 3.90 -8.88 -28.43
CA ASP A 254 4.28 -10.11 -27.73
C ASP A 254 3.16 -10.48 -26.74
N LEU A 255 2.60 -11.69 -26.89
CA LEU A 255 1.45 -12.14 -26.10
C LEU A 255 1.84 -13.24 -25.12
N HIS A 256 1.39 -13.12 -23.88
CA HIS A 256 1.77 -14.02 -22.80
C HIS A 256 0.50 -14.53 -22.12
N LEU A 257 0.27 -15.83 -22.11
CA LEU A 257 -0.98 -16.40 -21.57
C LEU A 257 -0.78 -16.80 -20.11
N THR A 258 -1.63 -16.29 -19.22
CA THR A 258 -1.79 -16.78 -17.84
C THR A 258 -3.14 -17.49 -17.73
N ARG A 259 -3.14 -18.71 -17.17
CA ARG A 259 -4.39 -19.40 -16.80
C ARG A 259 -4.57 -19.41 -15.29
N ALA A 260 -5.78 -19.20 -14.80
CA ALA A 260 -6.07 -19.22 -13.37
C ALA A 260 -7.42 -19.89 -13.02
N PRO A 261 -7.54 -20.49 -11.82
CA PRO A 261 -8.80 -21.06 -11.38
C PRO A 261 -9.77 -19.97 -10.87
N GLY A 262 -10.82 -19.71 -11.65
CA GLY A 262 -11.94 -18.83 -11.26
C GLY A 262 -12.12 -17.59 -12.14
N SER A 263 -13.37 -17.19 -12.37
CA SER A 263 -13.78 -16.20 -13.39
C SER A 263 -13.99 -14.77 -12.89
N GLN A 264 -13.63 -14.48 -11.63
CA GLN A 264 -13.87 -13.19 -10.97
C GLN A 264 -12.57 -12.56 -10.46
N LEU A 265 -12.37 -11.28 -10.77
CA LEU A 265 -11.39 -10.41 -10.11
C LEU A 265 -11.63 -10.47 -8.59
N ASN A 266 -10.63 -10.97 -7.86
CA ASN A 266 -10.68 -11.13 -6.41
C ASN A 266 -9.26 -10.96 -5.84
N ILE A 267 -9.13 -10.67 -4.54
CA ILE A 267 -7.82 -10.36 -3.91
C ILE A 267 -6.78 -11.51 -3.93
N LEU A 268 -7.12 -12.68 -4.48
CA LEU A 268 -6.21 -13.82 -4.70
C LEU A 268 -5.61 -13.84 -6.13
N LEU A 269 -6.06 -12.97 -7.04
CA LEU A 269 -5.59 -12.83 -8.42
C LEU A 269 -4.93 -11.45 -8.65
N PRO A 270 -3.68 -11.24 -8.20
CA PRO A 270 -3.02 -9.93 -8.24
C PRO A 270 -2.54 -9.56 -9.65
N ARG A 271 -3.19 -8.59 -10.31
CA ARG A 271 -2.78 -8.07 -11.64
C ARG A 271 -1.38 -7.43 -11.58
N ASN A 272 -0.91 -7.03 -10.40
CA ASN A 272 0.47 -6.58 -10.20
C ASN A 272 1.53 -7.68 -10.45
N ALA A 273 1.20 -8.97 -10.29
CA ALA A 273 2.08 -10.07 -10.72
C ALA A 273 2.12 -10.19 -12.26
N GLU A 274 0.98 -9.95 -12.92
CA GLU A 274 0.89 -9.92 -14.39
C GLU A 274 1.63 -8.71 -14.98
N ARG A 275 1.62 -7.55 -14.31
CA ARG A 275 2.50 -6.41 -14.66
C ARG A 275 3.97 -6.73 -14.50
N ASN A 276 4.36 -7.40 -13.40
CA ASN A 276 5.74 -7.88 -13.23
C ASN A 276 6.12 -8.85 -14.36
N LEU A 277 5.22 -9.75 -14.76
CA LEU A 277 5.43 -10.68 -15.88
C LEU A 277 5.58 -9.95 -17.22
N ALA A 278 4.69 -9.02 -17.56
CA ALA A 278 4.77 -8.21 -18.78
C ALA A 278 6.08 -7.42 -18.83
N ARG A 279 6.43 -6.73 -17.74
CA ARG A 279 7.72 -6.03 -17.60
C ARG A 279 8.93 -6.97 -17.71
N LEU A 280 8.85 -8.18 -17.14
CA LEU A 280 9.93 -9.18 -17.20
C LEU A 280 10.17 -9.66 -18.64
N LEU A 281 9.10 -9.84 -19.42
CA LEU A 281 9.16 -10.39 -20.78
C LEU A 281 9.33 -9.34 -21.89
N ALA A 282 8.91 -8.09 -21.66
CA ALA A 282 9.13 -6.94 -22.55
C ALA A 282 10.57 -6.89 -23.09
N GLN A 283 10.76 -6.74 -24.40
CA GLN A 283 12.05 -7.01 -25.03
C GLN A 283 13.08 -5.86 -24.93
N THR A 284 12.67 -4.67 -24.49
CA THR A 284 13.50 -3.44 -24.45
C THR A 284 13.92 -3.04 -23.02
N ASP A 285 14.77 -2.01 -22.86
CA ASP A 285 15.26 -1.55 -21.55
C ASP A 285 14.36 -0.52 -20.86
N PHE A 286 13.34 0.01 -21.55
CA PHE A 286 12.36 0.96 -21.04
C PHE A 286 10.93 0.43 -21.22
N VAL A 287 10.06 0.62 -20.22
CA VAL A 287 8.68 0.13 -20.24
C VAL A 287 7.69 1.21 -19.84
N MET A 288 6.46 1.14 -20.38
CA MET A 288 5.34 2.03 -20.06
C MET A 288 4.14 1.23 -19.56
N ASP A 289 3.74 1.38 -18.29
CA ASP A 289 2.63 0.64 -17.66
C ASP A 289 1.27 1.26 -18.02
N MET A 290 0.61 0.68 -19.03
CA MET A 290 -0.65 1.17 -19.58
C MET A 290 -1.85 0.36 -19.04
N PRO A 291 -2.81 0.98 -18.34
CA PRO A 291 -4.05 0.32 -17.91
C PRO A 291 -4.91 -0.11 -19.10
N SER A 292 -5.77 -1.11 -18.85
CA SER A 292 -6.79 -1.53 -19.82
C SER A 292 -7.74 -0.38 -20.14
N GLY A 293 -7.98 -0.10 -21.42
CA GLY A 293 -8.85 0.97 -21.89
C GLY A 293 -8.20 2.35 -21.99
N VAL A 294 -6.95 2.50 -21.56
CA VAL A 294 -6.15 3.73 -21.75
C VAL A 294 -5.32 3.61 -23.03
N ILE A 295 -5.28 4.69 -23.81
CA ILE A 295 -4.51 4.81 -25.06
C ILE A 295 -3.55 6.02 -25.01
N PRO A 296 -2.37 5.97 -25.65
CA PRO A 296 -1.65 7.20 -25.99
C PRO A 296 -2.49 8.00 -26.99
N ALA A 297 -2.53 9.32 -26.83
CA ALA A 297 -3.30 10.20 -27.71
C ALA A 297 -2.43 10.98 -28.71
N THR A 298 -1.17 11.24 -28.36
CA THR A 298 -0.18 11.94 -29.17
C THR A 298 0.77 10.97 -29.89
N ASP A 299 1.56 11.50 -30.82
CA ASP A 299 2.74 10.84 -31.41
C ASP A 299 3.91 10.78 -30.38
N LEU A 300 3.65 10.14 -29.24
CA LEU A 300 4.59 9.96 -28.14
C LEU A 300 5.89 9.29 -28.63
N ARG A 301 5.80 8.34 -29.57
CA ARG A 301 6.97 7.67 -30.15
C ARG A 301 7.96 8.70 -30.72
N ARG A 302 7.48 9.65 -31.52
CA ARG A 302 8.30 10.72 -32.06
C ARG A 302 8.82 11.67 -31.00
N THR A 303 8.06 11.98 -29.93
CA THR A 303 8.57 12.80 -28.82
C THR A 303 9.72 12.10 -28.10
N LEU A 304 9.61 10.78 -27.87
CA LEU A 304 10.65 9.93 -27.28
C LEU A 304 11.92 9.91 -28.16
N GLU A 305 11.77 9.62 -29.46
CA GLU A 305 12.89 9.56 -30.42
C GLU A 305 13.58 10.93 -30.57
N SER A 306 12.81 12.02 -30.63
CA SER A 306 13.35 13.39 -30.79
C SER A 306 14.12 13.89 -29.56
N ASN A 307 13.88 13.29 -28.38
CA ASN A 307 14.50 13.67 -27.11
C ASN A 307 15.37 12.55 -26.51
N LYS A 308 15.73 11.54 -27.32
CA LYS A 308 16.29 10.24 -26.91
C LYS A 308 17.40 10.34 -25.86
N GLU A 309 18.46 11.12 -26.10
CA GLU A 309 19.59 11.24 -25.14
C GLU A 309 19.16 11.76 -23.75
N ARG A 310 18.28 12.77 -23.72
CA ARG A 310 17.76 13.36 -22.47
C ARG A 310 16.88 12.36 -21.73
N ILE A 311 16.01 11.67 -22.46
CA ILE A 311 15.07 10.68 -21.92
C ILE A 311 15.80 9.45 -21.40
N GLU A 312 16.74 8.91 -22.17
CA GLU A 312 17.62 7.84 -21.72
C GLU A 312 18.38 8.22 -20.45
N SER A 313 18.89 9.45 -20.35
CA SER A 313 19.61 9.92 -19.15
C SER A 313 18.70 9.98 -17.91
N ILE A 314 17.45 10.40 -18.05
CA ILE A 314 16.45 10.43 -16.96
C ILE A 314 16.13 9.00 -16.52
N LEU A 315 15.71 8.15 -17.47
CA LEU A 315 15.26 6.79 -17.19
C LEU A 315 16.41 5.88 -16.69
N LYS A 316 17.65 6.09 -17.16
CA LYS A 316 18.86 5.40 -16.67
C LYS A 316 19.40 5.97 -15.35
N GLY A 317 18.97 7.18 -14.94
CA GLY A 317 19.19 7.70 -13.59
C GLY A 317 18.31 7.00 -12.53
N GLY A 318 17.14 6.51 -12.96
CA GLY A 318 16.12 5.89 -12.12
C GLY A 318 14.84 6.72 -12.00
N ASP A 319 14.82 7.93 -12.56
CA ASP A 319 13.64 8.80 -12.61
C ASP A 319 12.58 8.27 -13.59
N LEU A 320 11.38 8.83 -13.51
CA LEU A 320 10.20 8.41 -14.29
C LEU A 320 9.67 9.57 -15.13
N LEU A 321 9.15 9.24 -16.31
CA LEU A 321 8.36 10.18 -17.13
C LEU A 321 6.88 9.82 -16.99
N ALA A 322 6.08 10.76 -16.47
CA ALA A 322 4.65 10.61 -16.29
C ALA A 322 3.87 11.22 -17.46
N LEU A 323 2.88 10.49 -17.93
CA LEU A 323 1.86 10.93 -18.88
C LEU A 323 0.58 11.26 -18.11
N PRO A 324 0.06 12.50 -18.21
CA PRO A 324 -1.25 12.85 -17.69
C PRO A 324 -2.36 12.00 -18.31
N THR A 325 -3.32 11.58 -17.50
CA THR A 325 -4.50 10.84 -17.94
C THR A 325 -5.69 11.76 -18.08
N PHE A 326 -6.31 11.81 -19.26
CA PHE A 326 -7.55 12.54 -19.50
C PHE A 326 -8.71 11.58 -19.81
N THR A 327 -9.93 11.93 -19.41
CA THR A 327 -11.14 11.13 -19.66
C THR A 327 -12.25 12.00 -20.24
N PHE A 328 -13.22 11.36 -20.90
CA PHE A 328 -14.39 12.03 -21.48
C PHE A 328 -15.58 12.03 -20.50
N LYS A 329 -16.36 13.12 -20.48
CA LYS A 329 -17.61 13.18 -19.69
C LYS A 329 -18.79 12.43 -20.33
N SER A 330 -18.63 11.92 -21.56
CA SER A 330 -19.67 11.22 -22.32
C SER A 330 -19.20 9.82 -22.75
N ALA A 331 -20.13 8.86 -22.83
CA ALA A 331 -19.82 7.48 -23.22
C ALA A 331 -19.75 7.27 -24.75
N GLY A 332 -20.50 8.06 -25.53
CA GLY A 332 -20.63 7.92 -26.99
C GLY A 332 -19.44 8.49 -27.78
N VAL A 333 -18.22 8.09 -27.42
CA VAL A 333 -16.95 8.60 -27.96
C VAL A 333 -16.44 7.71 -29.10
N THR A 334 -16.03 8.33 -30.20
CA THR A 334 -15.40 7.63 -31.34
C THR A 334 -13.90 7.94 -31.43
N GLN A 335 -13.18 7.23 -32.32
CA GLN A 335 -11.77 7.53 -32.62
C GLN A 335 -11.56 8.99 -33.09
N ASN A 336 -12.52 9.57 -33.80
CA ASN A 336 -12.43 10.96 -34.28
C ASN A 336 -12.60 12.00 -33.16
N ASP A 337 -13.05 11.58 -31.96
CA ASP A 337 -13.23 12.47 -30.82
C ASP A 337 -11.97 12.55 -29.94
N VAL A 338 -10.98 11.67 -30.13
CA VAL A 338 -9.70 11.69 -29.40
C VAL A 338 -8.85 12.87 -29.90
N PRO A 339 -8.42 13.81 -29.04
CA PRO A 339 -7.50 14.87 -29.43
C PRO A 339 -6.12 14.31 -29.71
N TYR A 340 -5.52 14.64 -30.85
CA TYR A 340 -4.17 14.17 -31.22
C TYR A 340 -3.04 15.10 -30.76
N ASP A 341 -3.36 16.27 -30.20
CA ASP A 341 -2.40 17.22 -29.64
C ASP A 341 -2.96 17.97 -28.41
N LYS A 342 -2.06 18.59 -27.66
CA LYS A 342 -2.34 19.39 -26.46
C LYS A 342 -3.30 20.56 -26.71
N SER A 343 -3.22 21.22 -27.87
CA SER A 343 -4.11 22.35 -28.19
C SER A 343 -5.55 21.89 -28.40
N GLN A 344 -5.75 20.75 -29.08
CA GLN A 344 -7.08 20.14 -29.21
C GLN A 344 -7.65 19.67 -27.89
N LEU A 345 -6.81 19.12 -27.00
CA LEU A 345 -7.24 18.71 -25.68
C LEU A 345 -7.67 19.93 -24.83
N ILE A 346 -6.89 21.02 -24.82
CA ILE A 346 -7.23 22.26 -24.11
C ILE A 346 -8.57 22.82 -24.61
N ILE A 347 -8.84 22.76 -25.92
CA ILE A 347 -10.17 23.10 -26.47
C ILE A 347 -11.25 22.19 -25.87
N LYS A 348 -11.09 20.87 -25.90
CA LYS A 348 -12.09 19.91 -25.36
C LYS A 348 -12.30 20.05 -23.85
N ILE A 349 -11.28 20.47 -23.09
CA ILE A 349 -11.40 20.82 -21.65
C ILE A 349 -12.20 22.12 -21.49
N SER A 350 -11.92 23.15 -22.29
CA SER A 350 -12.67 24.42 -22.28
C SER A 350 -14.14 24.29 -22.70
N GLU A 351 -14.46 23.26 -23.49
CA GLU A 351 -15.82 22.85 -23.86
C GLU A 351 -16.48 21.90 -22.83
N GLU A 352 -15.84 21.64 -21.68
CA GLU A 352 -16.23 20.68 -20.64
C GLU A 352 -16.41 19.21 -21.11
N LYS A 353 -15.92 18.86 -22.31
CA LYS A 353 -16.06 17.50 -22.88
C LYS A 353 -15.08 16.50 -22.26
N MET A 354 -13.91 16.97 -21.84
CA MET A 354 -12.84 16.17 -21.23
C MET A 354 -12.31 16.81 -19.95
N VAL A 355 -11.73 16.00 -19.06
CA VAL A 355 -11.10 16.42 -17.80
C VAL A 355 -9.84 15.60 -17.51
N LEU A 356 -8.93 16.16 -16.73
CA LEU A 356 -7.83 15.41 -16.11
C LEU A 356 -8.41 14.43 -15.07
N ASP A 357 -7.97 13.17 -15.14
CA ASP A 357 -8.39 12.05 -14.30
C ASP A 357 -7.20 11.48 -13.52
N ASP A 358 -6.70 12.28 -12.55
CA ASP A 358 -5.89 11.75 -11.46
C ASP A 358 -6.84 10.96 -10.52
N LYS A 359 -7.14 9.70 -10.88
CA LYS A 359 -8.03 8.65 -10.28
C LYS A 359 -8.50 8.75 -8.81
N HIS A 360 -7.74 9.37 -7.91
CA HIS A 360 -8.04 9.50 -6.47
C HIS A 360 -8.36 10.93 -6.01
N TRP A 361 -8.37 11.89 -6.93
CA TRP A 361 -8.71 13.30 -6.72
C TRP A 361 -10.06 13.61 -7.38
N LYS A 362 -10.41 14.90 -7.53
CA LYS A 362 -11.59 15.32 -8.32
C LYS A 362 -11.17 15.59 -9.77
N GLU A 363 -12.14 15.66 -10.67
CA GLU A 363 -11.95 16.21 -12.02
C GLU A 363 -11.09 17.48 -11.97
N ASN A 364 -9.98 17.51 -12.73
CA ASN A 364 -9.04 18.63 -12.80
C ASN A 364 -8.26 18.99 -11.51
N GLU A 365 -8.36 18.20 -10.44
CA GLU A 365 -7.49 18.29 -9.26
C GLU A 365 -6.50 17.11 -9.25
N GLY A 366 -5.27 17.31 -8.75
CA GLY A 366 -4.34 16.22 -8.46
C GLY A 366 -2.86 16.60 -8.56
N PRO A 367 -1.93 15.66 -8.29
CA PRO A 367 -0.48 15.91 -8.35
C PRO A 367 0.04 16.23 -9.75
N THR A 368 -0.72 15.96 -10.82
CA THR A 368 -0.37 16.36 -12.19
C THR A 368 -0.37 17.89 -12.39
N ASP A 369 -1.18 18.62 -11.60
CA ASP A 369 -1.32 20.09 -11.62
C ASP A 369 -1.75 20.64 -13.01
N LEU A 370 -3.05 20.58 -13.32
CA LEU A 370 -3.58 20.87 -14.67
C LEU A 370 -3.24 22.28 -15.18
N ASP A 371 -3.38 23.30 -14.32
CA ASP A 371 -3.07 24.69 -14.68
C ASP A 371 -1.60 24.82 -15.11
N ARG A 372 -0.70 24.19 -14.37
CA ARG A 372 0.73 24.10 -14.73
C ARG A 372 0.95 23.28 -16.01
N TRP A 373 0.23 22.18 -16.20
CA TRP A 373 0.39 21.33 -17.37
C TRP A 373 0.06 22.08 -18.66
N MET A 374 -1.07 22.80 -18.68
CA MET A 374 -1.50 23.57 -19.86
C MET A 374 -0.46 24.60 -20.30
N ASP A 375 0.17 25.30 -19.35
CA ASP A 375 1.20 26.33 -19.60
C ASP A 375 2.65 25.78 -19.75
N ALA A 376 2.89 24.47 -19.58
CA ALA A 376 4.24 23.91 -19.59
C ALA A 376 4.77 23.61 -21.01
N ASP A 377 5.89 24.24 -21.39
CA ASP A 377 6.70 23.89 -22.58
C ASP A 377 7.81 22.85 -22.30
N ASN A 378 7.96 22.39 -21.05
CA ASN A 378 9.10 21.62 -20.59
C ASN A 378 8.72 20.60 -19.50
N LEU A 379 9.49 19.49 -19.42
CA LEU A 379 9.43 18.53 -18.32
C LEU A 379 9.50 19.23 -16.96
N TYR A 380 8.55 18.94 -16.07
CA TYR A 380 8.51 19.48 -14.70
C TYR A 380 8.28 18.38 -13.65
N PRO A 381 8.87 18.47 -12.44
CA PRO A 381 8.72 17.45 -11.41
C PRO A 381 7.39 17.59 -10.63
N VAL A 382 6.89 16.46 -10.11
CA VAL A 382 5.70 16.39 -9.24
C VAL A 382 6.02 16.92 -7.84
N GLU A 383 5.85 18.23 -7.64
CA GLU A 383 6.16 18.91 -6.37
C GLU A 383 5.29 18.47 -5.17
N LYS A 384 4.04 18.04 -5.44
CA LYS A 384 3.03 17.69 -4.42
C LYS A 384 2.68 16.19 -4.49
N TYR A 385 3.71 15.35 -4.57
CA TYR A 385 3.49 13.90 -4.63
C TYR A 385 2.69 13.38 -3.42
N GLU A 386 1.69 12.56 -3.69
CA GLU A 386 0.92 11.81 -2.70
C GLU A 386 0.96 10.32 -3.03
N PHE A 387 0.97 9.46 -2.01
CA PHE A 387 1.26 8.04 -2.17
C PHE A 387 0.24 7.26 -3.01
N HIS A 388 -0.99 7.74 -3.18
CA HIS A 388 -1.98 7.13 -4.09
C HIS A 388 -1.83 7.55 -5.57
N TYR A 389 -0.83 8.38 -5.93
CA TYR A 389 -0.69 8.90 -7.29
C TYR A 389 -0.27 7.80 -8.27
N GLU A 390 -1.10 7.55 -9.29
CA GLU A 390 -0.84 6.57 -10.36
C GLU A 390 -1.08 7.11 -11.78
N PRO A 391 -0.24 8.05 -12.28
CA PRO A 391 -0.19 8.36 -13.71
C PRO A 391 0.25 7.13 -14.52
N VAL A 392 0.14 7.19 -15.84
CA VAL A 392 0.88 6.26 -16.71
C VAL A 392 2.35 6.68 -16.69
N VAL A 393 3.27 5.75 -16.45
CA VAL A 393 4.71 6.06 -16.32
C VAL A 393 5.56 5.26 -17.30
N ILE A 394 6.47 5.97 -17.97
CA ILE A 394 7.60 5.42 -18.70
C ILE A 394 8.79 5.34 -17.74
N GLN A 395 9.42 4.18 -17.66
CA GLN A 395 10.40 3.87 -16.61
C GLN A 395 11.42 2.81 -17.08
N SER A 396 12.63 2.78 -16.49
CA SER A 396 13.59 1.70 -16.78
C SER A 396 13.07 0.33 -16.35
N LYS A 397 13.12 -0.65 -17.24
CA LYS A 397 12.82 -2.07 -16.95
C LYS A 397 13.70 -2.61 -15.81
N LYS A 398 14.95 -2.16 -15.69
CA LYS A 398 16.00 -2.75 -14.85
C LYS A 398 16.17 -2.07 -13.49
N ILE A 399 16.04 -0.74 -13.42
CA ILE A 399 16.38 0.04 -12.20
C ILE A 399 15.23 0.08 -11.20
N GLN A 400 13.99 0.12 -11.69
CA GLN A 400 12.80 0.35 -10.86
C GLN A 400 12.51 -0.82 -9.91
N PRO A 401 11.91 -0.60 -8.72
CA PRO A 401 11.37 -1.70 -7.92
C PRO A 401 10.30 -2.48 -8.69
N TRP A 402 10.13 -3.76 -8.38
CA TRP A 402 9.00 -4.55 -8.88
C TRP A 402 7.71 -4.15 -8.17
N CYS A 403 6.56 -4.30 -8.85
CA CYS A 403 5.26 -4.08 -8.23
C CYS A 403 5.03 -5.08 -7.11
N SER A 404 4.41 -4.65 -5.99
CA SER A 404 4.08 -5.59 -4.91
C SER A 404 2.88 -6.46 -5.33
N GLU A 405 3.14 -7.77 -5.45
CA GLU A 405 2.20 -8.81 -5.90
C GLU A 405 1.08 -9.12 -4.88
N ARG A 406 0.89 -8.26 -3.87
CA ARG A 406 -0.15 -8.39 -2.83
C ARG A 406 -1.46 -7.66 -3.18
N PHE A 407 -1.52 -7.01 -4.33
CA PHE A 407 -2.56 -6.06 -4.72
C PHE A 407 -3.31 -6.53 -5.96
N LEU A 408 -4.60 -6.20 -6.03
CA LEU A 408 -5.44 -6.42 -7.18
C LEU A 408 -4.94 -5.57 -8.35
N ASP A 409 -5.14 -4.26 -8.26
CA ASP A 409 -4.81 -3.31 -9.32
C ASP A 409 -4.42 -1.94 -8.72
N SER A 410 -3.29 -1.94 -8.01
CA SER A 410 -2.69 -0.73 -7.44
C SER A 410 -1.34 -0.47 -8.10
N ARG A 411 -1.32 0.38 -9.13
CA ARG A 411 -0.09 0.86 -9.78
C ARG A 411 0.63 1.87 -8.90
N ALA A 412 -0.14 2.63 -8.11
CA ALA A 412 0.37 3.49 -7.04
C ALA A 412 1.35 2.77 -6.10
N ALA A 413 1.16 1.45 -5.87
CA ALA A 413 2.11 0.66 -5.07
C ALA A 413 3.53 0.63 -5.68
N CYS A 414 3.64 0.49 -7.00
CA CYS A 414 4.92 0.41 -7.71
C CYS A 414 5.62 1.78 -7.75
N ILE A 415 4.85 2.82 -8.08
CA ILE A 415 5.31 4.21 -8.20
C ILE A 415 5.77 4.74 -6.83
N PHE A 416 5.03 4.45 -5.75
CA PHE A 416 5.41 4.85 -4.39
C PHE A 416 6.75 4.25 -3.93
N SER A 417 6.98 2.95 -4.17
CA SER A 417 8.27 2.31 -3.85
C SER A 417 9.43 2.92 -4.65
N SER A 418 9.18 3.47 -5.84
CA SER A 418 10.21 4.17 -6.62
C SER A 418 10.48 5.58 -6.09
N TYR A 419 9.43 6.37 -5.84
CA TYR A 419 9.54 7.71 -5.24
C TYR A 419 10.30 7.67 -3.90
N LEU A 420 10.05 6.65 -3.07
CA LEU A 420 10.78 6.42 -1.81
C LEU A 420 12.26 6.07 -1.95
N GLN A 421 12.73 5.63 -3.13
CA GLN A 421 14.16 5.43 -3.43
C GLN A 421 14.87 6.74 -3.80
N GLY A 422 14.16 7.88 -3.78
CA GLY A 422 14.70 9.18 -4.15
C GLY A 422 14.78 9.42 -5.65
N ASN A 423 13.89 8.77 -6.40
CA ASN A 423 13.71 8.97 -7.82
C ASN A 423 12.65 10.07 -8.04
N GLU A 424 12.86 10.93 -9.03
CA GLU A 424 11.92 11.98 -9.43
C GLU A 424 10.86 11.48 -10.41
N ILE A 425 9.71 12.15 -10.45
CA ILE A 425 8.65 11.91 -11.43
C ILE A 425 8.47 13.21 -12.20
N TYR A 426 8.84 13.21 -13.49
CA TYR A 426 8.70 14.35 -14.39
C TYR A 426 7.52 14.17 -15.33
N ILE A 427 6.64 15.16 -15.42
CA ILE A 427 5.48 15.11 -16.32
C ILE A 427 5.88 15.58 -17.72
N LEU A 428 5.43 14.86 -18.75
CA LEU A 428 5.59 15.24 -20.15
C LEU A 428 4.71 16.46 -20.49
N PRO A 429 5.27 17.53 -21.10
CA PRO A 429 4.53 18.76 -21.34
C PRO A 429 3.48 18.63 -22.45
N ASP A 430 3.77 17.86 -23.50
CA ASP A 430 2.97 17.81 -24.73
C ASP A 430 2.24 16.47 -24.92
N ASP A 431 2.83 15.37 -24.44
CA ASP A 431 2.24 14.04 -24.52
C ASP A 431 1.29 13.73 -23.36
N PHE A 432 0.21 13.04 -23.66
CA PHE A 432 -0.78 12.59 -22.68
C PHE A 432 -1.46 11.29 -23.14
N VAL A 433 -2.13 10.64 -22.19
CA VAL A 433 -2.93 9.44 -22.44
C VAL A 433 -4.41 9.72 -22.20
N VAL A 434 -5.27 8.96 -22.87
CA VAL A 434 -6.73 9.09 -22.76
C VAL A 434 -7.32 7.78 -22.25
N GLN A 435 -7.99 7.84 -21.11
CA GLN A 435 -8.90 6.80 -20.66
C GLN A 435 -10.14 6.84 -21.55
N MET A 436 -10.33 5.79 -22.36
CA MET A 436 -11.55 5.67 -23.17
C MET A 436 -12.72 5.28 -22.26
N PRO A 437 -13.95 5.78 -22.53
CA PRO A 437 -15.15 5.26 -21.90
C PRO A 437 -15.29 3.75 -22.15
N ASN A 438 -15.71 3.03 -21.11
CA ASN A 438 -15.87 1.58 -21.14
C ASN A 438 -17.11 1.16 -20.33
N GLU A 439 -17.98 0.36 -20.94
CA GLU A 439 -19.20 -0.15 -20.32
C GLU A 439 -18.94 -1.42 -19.47
N ASN A 440 -17.79 -2.08 -19.67
CA ASN A 440 -17.54 -3.47 -19.23
C ASN A 440 -16.53 -3.65 -18.09
N HIS A 441 -16.09 -2.57 -17.42
CA HIS A 441 -15.22 -2.72 -16.24
C HIS A 441 -15.95 -3.45 -15.09
N LYS A 442 -15.60 -4.73 -14.88
CA LYS A 442 -16.02 -5.54 -13.72
C LYS A 442 -15.62 -4.83 -12.43
N GLN A 443 -16.60 -4.29 -11.70
CA GLN A 443 -16.36 -3.59 -10.45
C GLN A 443 -15.79 -4.54 -9.38
N VAL A 444 -14.71 -4.12 -8.74
CA VAL A 444 -14.17 -4.76 -7.53
C VAL A 444 -15.21 -4.64 -6.41
N SER A 445 -15.42 -5.71 -5.63
CA SER A 445 -16.46 -5.70 -4.60
C SER A 445 -16.13 -4.69 -3.48
N ASP A 446 -17.16 -4.15 -2.80
CA ASP A 446 -16.99 -3.30 -1.61
C ASP A 446 -16.07 -3.96 -0.56
N PHE A 447 -16.15 -5.28 -0.43
CA PHE A 447 -15.32 -6.04 0.49
C PHE A 447 -13.85 -6.07 0.05
N ASP A 448 -13.57 -6.42 -1.21
CA ASP A 448 -12.22 -6.46 -1.77
C ASP A 448 -11.59 -5.06 -1.76
N SER A 449 -12.36 -4.01 -2.07
CA SER A 449 -11.93 -2.61 -1.97
C SER A 449 -11.55 -2.23 -0.52
N VAL A 450 -12.37 -2.60 0.47
CA VAL A 450 -12.04 -2.37 1.90
C VAL A 450 -10.84 -3.20 2.35
N VAL A 451 -10.62 -4.38 1.79
CA VAL A 451 -9.43 -5.21 2.05
C VAL A 451 -8.18 -4.58 1.42
N GLU A 452 -8.22 -4.21 0.15
CA GLU A 452 -7.10 -3.60 -0.57
C GLU A 452 -6.67 -2.28 0.09
N ASN A 453 -7.61 -1.39 0.41
CA ASN A 453 -7.33 -0.15 1.16
C ASN A 453 -6.62 -0.41 2.51
N ARG A 454 -6.99 -1.49 3.22
CA ARG A 454 -6.34 -1.89 4.49
C ARG A 454 -4.94 -2.48 4.27
N ILE A 455 -4.74 -3.26 3.23
CA ILE A 455 -3.42 -3.79 2.84
C ILE A 455 -2.52 -2.63 2.42
N TYR A 456 -3.03 -1.68 1.63
CA TYR A 456 -2.30 -0.51 1.14
C TYR A 456 -1.86 0.40 2.30
N ALA A 457 -2.74 0.64 3.26
CA ALA A 457 -2.41 1.37 4.49
C ALA A 457 -1.36 0.67 5.40
N LYS A 458 -1.04 -0.62 5.19
CA LYS A 458 0.07 -1.31 5.84
C LYS A 458 1.34 -1.32 4.99
N PHE A 459 1.19 -1.59 3.70
CA PHE A 459 2.25 -1.46 2.70
C PHE A 459 2.96 -0.10 2.78
N TYR A 460 2.23 1.02 2.90
CA TYR A 460 2.82 2.35 3.11
C TYR A 460 3.83 2.38 4.27
N TRP A 461 3.46 1.81 5.42
CA TRP A 461 4.29 1.81 6.64
C TRP A 461 5.49 0.85 6.48
N GLU A 462 5.28 -0.29 5.81
CA GLU A 462 6.34 -1.24 5.47
C GLU A 462 7.39 -0.62 4.53
N GLN A 463 6.98 -0.02 3.40
CA GLN A 463 7.90 0.60 2.45
C GLN A 463 8.66 1.78 3.09
N CYS A 464 7.97 2.59 3.88
CA CYS A 464 8.57 3.68 4.66
C CYS A 464 9.68 3.22 5.62
N VAL A 465 9.56 2.03 6.22
CA VAL A 465 10.61 1.48 7.09
C VAL A 465 11.67 0.73 6.27
N HIS A 466 11.29 0.05 5.20
CA HIS A 466 12.17 -0.72 4.33
C HIS A 466 13.18 0.18 3.61
N HIS A 467 12.72 1.12 2.78
CA HIS A 467 13.60 1.97 1.99
C HIS A 467 14.41 2.95 2.86
N ALA A 468 13.90 3.37 4.02
CA ALA A 468 14.66 4.22 4.93
C ALA A 468 15.86 3.47 5.53
N ARG A 469 15.68 2.21 5.94
CA ARG A 469 16.78 1.35 6.41
C ARG A 469 17.73 0.96 5.28
N GLN A 470 17.23 0.78 4.05
CA GLN A 470 18.06 0.54 2.87
C GLN A 470 18.97 1.74 2.57
N LEU A 471 18.42 2.96 2.54
CA LEU A 471 19.20 4.18 2.29
C LEU A 471 20.17 4.51 3.44
N ASP A 472 19.83 4.21 4.69
CA ASP A 472 20.72 4.37 5.84
C ASP A 472 21.88 3.35 5.83
N ALA A 473 21.59 2.07 5.53
CA ALA A 473 22.61 1.03 5.38
C ALA A 473 23.56 1.27 4.20
N LEU A 474 23.12 2.00 3.16
CA LEU A 474 23.94 2.45 2.03
C LEU A 474 24.68 3.78 2.31
N GLY A 475 24.52 4.39 3.50
CA GLY A 475 25.10 5.70 3.83
C GLY A 475 24.42 6.91 3.13
N LEU A 476 23.36 6.67 2.37
CA LEU A 476 22.66 7.67 1.56
C LEU A 476 21.65 8.50 2.36
N TRP A 477 21.37 8.16 3.62
CA TRP A 477 20.36 8.83 4.46
C TRP A 477 20.58 10.34 4.67
N LYS A 478 21.84 10.82 4.65
CA LYS A 478 22.16 12.26 4.74
C LYS A 478 22.14 12.99 3.39
N THR A 479 21.98 12.30 2.25
CA THR A 479 22.05 12.89 0.90
C THR A 479 20.72 13.50 0.45
N ALA A 480 20.69 14.04 -0.79
CA ALA A 480 19.44 14.44 -1.46
C ALA A 480 18.52 13.25 -1.76
N ARG A 481 19.07 12.06 -2.04
CA ARG A 481 18.30 10.86 -2.40
C ARG A 481 17.35 10.37 -1.30
N SER A 482 17.57 10.76 -0.04
CA SER A 482 16.61 10.46 1.04
C SER A 482 15.52 11.51 1.22
N GLN A 483 15.49 12.61 0.44
CA GLN A 483 14.54 13.71 0.61
C GLN A 483 13.07 13.25 0.59
N HIS A 484 12.69 12.44 -0.40
CA HIS A 484 11.34 11.91 -0.59
C HIS A 484 10.87 11.05 0.58
N ILE A 485 11.73 10.16 1.07
CA ILE A 485 11.39 9.32 2.22
C ILE A 485 11.43 10.10 3.54
N ARG A 486 12.32 11.10 3.69
CA ARG A 486 12.35 11.98 4.87
C ARG A 486 11.11 12.86 4.97
N SER A 487 10.54 13.34 3.86
CA SER A 487 9.30 14.12 3.86
C SER A 487 8.07 13.24 4.11
N GLN A 488 7.78 12.31 3.20
CA GLN A 488 6.57 11.46 3.24
C GLN A 488 6.52 10.57 4.49
N CYS A 489 7.61 9.83 4.75
CA CYS A 489 7.65 8.85 5.82
C CYS A 489 8.07 9.42 7.19
N SER A 490 8.28 10.74 7.30
CA SER A 490 8.62 11.46 8.54
C SER A 490 7.87 10.92 9.77
N ARG A 491 6.53 10.87 9.70
CA ARG A 491 5.65 10.41 10.79
C ARG A 491 5.74 8.92 11.08
N VAL A 492 6.07 8.08 10.10
CA VAL A 492 6.27 6.63 10.31
C VAL A 492 7.61 6.41 11.01
N ILE A 493 8.68 7.01 10.47
CA ILE A 493 10.06 6.86 10.96
C ILE A 493 10.21 7.42 12.38
N GLN A 494 9.61 8.57 12.69
CA GLN A 494 9.61 9.16 14.04
C GLN A 494 8.86 8.32 15.10
N ASN A 495 8.05 7.34 14.71
CA ASN A 495 7.29 6.49 15.63
C ASN A 495 7.77 5.02 15.65
N TRP A 496 8.26 4.49 14.52
CA TRP A 496 8.64 3.07 14.36
C TRP A 496 10.12 2.87 13.98
N GLY A 497 10.80 3.90 13.49
CA GLY A 497 12.23 3.89 13.14
C GLY A 497 13.15 4.46 14.23
N LYS A 498 12.61 4.91 15.37
CA LYS A 498 13.38 5.49 16.48
C LYS A 498 14.49 4.55 16.95
N GLY A 499 15.74 4.99 16.82
CA GLY A 499 16.93 4.23 17.20
C GLY A 499 17.36 3.15 16.19
N LEU A 500 16.75 3.08 15.00
CA LEU A 500 17.04 2.07 13.96
C LEU A 500 17.41 2.66 12.58
N ILE A 501 17.24 3.98 12.40
CA ILE A 501 17.54 4.72 11.17
C ILE A 501 18.15 6.07 11.59
N GLY A 502 19.38 6.35 11.18
CA GLY A 502 20.09 7.61 11.42
C GLY A 502 20.21 7.99 12.90
N THR A 503 21.33 7.65 13.54
CA THR A 503 21.66 8.19 14.87
C THR A 503 21.72 9.72 14.82
N PRO A 504 21.04 10.45 15.73
CA PRO A 504 21.18 11.89 15.80
C PRO A 504 22.58 12.28 16.28
N GLU A 505 23.14 13.29 15.62
CA GLU A 505 24.24 14.14 16.11
C GLU A 505 23.63 15.48 16.56
#